data_AF-A0A2C9KSZ2-F1
#
_entry.id   AF-A0A2C9KSZ2-F1
#
_cell.length_a   1.000
_cell.length_b   1.000
_cell.length_c   1.000
_cell.angle_alpha   90.00
_cell.angle_beta   90.00
_cell.angle_gamma   90.00
#
_symmetry.space_group_name_H-M   'P 1'
#
loop_
_entity.id
_entity.type
_entity.pdbx_description
1 polymer ?
#
loop_
_entity_poly.entity_id
_entity_poly.type
_entity_poly.pdbx_seq_one_letter_code
_entity_poly.pdbx_strand_id
1 'polypeptide(L)'
;MVEMVRSIADVTVLLENKFTSTERPEMTSDGEEYPFKALRGTELARSSTGWIARARRKFESGKECPCPECFQLPSHHRVRPFGKVIVWTATHSIYDLSEALKTKVGVFYHEEDSSEGDLNIDYLQPYGIFAKDDIGDWCGIKCVTHDINLWDKIREKFLTFNKKMKEVDAKFRAVEDNLAIIVSHPHGQGARVSVGRWNYRDDMNHNDDFIQCRYGYDTPTCPGSSGAPVFILGRMSRGMYLAHPHSHVGEPTQYGESAYGINY
;
A
#
# COMPACT_ATOMS: atom_id res chain seq x y z
N MET A 1 20.19 8.47 -1.84
CA MET A 1 18.92 8.34 -2.58
C MET A 1 18.68 6.90 -3.01
N VAL A 2 19.59 6.26 -3.75
CA VAL A 2 19.44 4.86 -4.20
C VAL A 2 19.09 3.88 -3.06
N GLU A 3 19.78 3.93 -1.92
CA GLU A 3 19.46 3.08 -0.76
C GLU A 3 18.05 3.31 -0.21
N MET A 4 17.58 4.56 -0.24
CA MET A 4 16.23 4.89 0.18
C MET A 4 15.21 4.29 -0.79
N VAL A 5 15.43 4.40 -2.10
CA VAL A 5 14.57 3.76 -3.12
C VAL A 5 14.50 2.25 -2.94
N ARG A 6 15.64 1.59 -2.69
CA ARG A 6 15.66 0.15 -2.35
C ARG A 6 14.82 -0.14 -1.10
N SER A 7 14.92 0.70 -0.07
CA SER A 7 14.10 0.52 1.13
C SER A 7 12.61 0.79 0.92
N ILE A 8 12.22 1.62 -0.05
CA ILE A 8 10.81 1.77 -0.48
C ILE A 8 10.34 0.47 -1.16
N ALA A 9 11.16 -0.10 -2.05
CA ALA A 9 10.85 -1.38 -2.69
C ALA A 9 10.68 -2.52 -1.67
N ASP A 10 11.53 -2.58 -0.65
CA ASP A 10 11.45 -3.57 0.42
C ASP A 10 10.14 -3.54 1.23
N VAL A 11 9.46 -2.39 1.26
CA VAL A 11 8.15 -2.23 1.94
C VAL A 11 6.98 -2.14 0.97
N THR A 12 7.23 -2.13 -0.34
CA THR A 12 6.19 -2.16 -1.38
C THR A 12 5.69 -3.60 -1.51
N VAL A 13 4.38 -3.77 -1.68
CA VAL A 13 3.74 -5.09 -1.71
C VAL A 13 2.86 -5.23 -2.94
N LEU A 14 2.82 -6.45 -3.46
CA LEU A 14 1.88 -6.88 -4.49
C LEU A 14 0.55 -7.24 -3.83
N LEU A 15 -0.56 -6.72 -4.36
CA LEU A 15 -1.90 -7.12 -3.96
C LEU A 15 -2.54 -7.93 -5.07
N GLU A 16 -2.81 -9.20 -4.81
CA GLU A 16 -3.52 -10.09 -5.73
C GLU A 16 -4.96 -10.28 -5.26
N ASN A 17 -5.87 -9.51 -5.81
CA ASN A 17 -7.29 -9.59 -5.48
C ASN A 17 -8.01 -10.51 -6.47
N LYS A 18 -8.85 -11.41 -5.97
CA LYS A 18 -9.65 -12.35 -6.76
C LYS A 18 -11.14 -12.08 -6.73
N PHE A 19 -11.58 -11.00 -6.10
CA PHE A 19 -13.00 -10.72 -5.94
C PHE A 19 -13.27 -9.22 -6.03
N THR A 20 -14.38 -8.87 -6.68
CA THR A 20 -14.89 -7.51 -6.73
C THR A 20 -16.17 -7.43 -5.91
N SER A 21 -16.19 -6.58 -4.88
CA SER A 21 -17.33 -6.47 -3.97
C SER A 21 -18.62 -6.06 -4.68
N THR A 22 -19.76 -6.59 -4.22
CA THR A 22 -21.09 -6.15 -4.63
C THR A 22 -21.43 -4.74 -4.13
N GLU A 23 -20.70 -4.26 -3.12
CA GLU A 23 -20.94 -2.99 -2.44
C GLU A 23 -20.15 -1.82 -3.04
N ARG A 24 -19.35 -2.04 -4.11
CA ARG A 24 -18.67 -0.94 -4.80
C ARG A 24 -19.70 0.10 -5.24
N PRO A 25 -19.46 1.41 -5.09
CA PRO A 25 -20.41 2.43 -5.51
C PRO A 25 -20.49 2.50 -7.04
N GLU A 26 -21.54 3.16 -7.56
CA GLU A 26 -21.70 3.40 -9.00
C GLU A 26 -20.74 4.49 -9.51
N MET A 27 -20.53 5.51 -8.67
CA MET A 27 -19.74 6.67 -9.01
C MET A 27 -18.72 6.98 -7.90
N THR A 28 -17.66 7.70 -8.28
CA THR A 28 -16.72 8.34 -7.37
C THR A 28 -17.34 9.59 -6.74
N SER A 29 -16.66 10.20 -5.77
CA SER A 29 -17.08 11.50 -5.21
C SER A 29 -17.13 12.61 -6.25
N ASP A 30 -16.35 12.48 -7.32
CA ASP A 30 -16.21 13.48 -8.38
C ASP A 30 -17.22 13.27 -9.52
N GLY A 31 -18.09 12.25 -9.39
CA GLY A 31 -19.15 11.95 -10.37
C GLY A 31 -18.72 11.01 -11.50
N GLU A 32 -17.49 10.50 -11.47
CA GLU A 32 -16.95 9.56 -12.46
C GLU A 32 -17.36 8.12 -12.18
N GLU A 33 -17.29 7.25 -13.18
CA GLU A 33 -17.55 5.82 -13.00
C GLU A 33 -16.57 5.18 -12.00
N TYR A 34 -17.11 4.51 -10.99
CA TYR A 34 -16.24 3.87 -10.00
C TYR A 34 -15.45 2.70 -10.62
N PRO A 35 -14.13 2.59 -10.37
CA PRO A 35 -13.33 1.53 -10.94
C PRO A 35 -13.89 0.14 -10.65
N PHE A 36 -13.92 -0.69 -11.70
CA PHE A 36 -14.40 -2.08 -11.64
C PHE A 36 -15.87 -2.26 -11.26
N LYS A 37 -16.72 -1.22 -11.31
CA LYS A 37 -18.15 -1.38 -11.00
C LYS A 37 -18.87 -2.40 -11.88
N ALA A 38 -18.48 -2.53 -13.15
CA ALA A 38 -19.05 -3.52 -14.06
C ALA A 38 -18.71 -4.96 -13.67
N LEU A 39 -17.75 -5.17 -12.76
CA LEU A 39 -17.26 -6.48 -12.33
C LEU A 39 -17.79 -6.89 -10.94
N ARG A 40 -18.71 -6.13 -10.34
CA ARG A 40 -19.25 -6.44 -9.00
C ARG A 40 -19.75 -7.88 -8.90
N GLY A 41 -19.39 -8.55 -7.81
CA GLY A 41 -19.75 -9.95 -7.54
C GLY A 41 -18.97 -10.98 -8.36
N THR A 42 -18.07 -10.57 -9.25
CA THR A 42 -17.26 -11.51 -10.05
C THR A 42 -15.96 -11.90 -9.36
N GLU A 43 -15.42 -13.05 -9.75
CA GLU A 43 -14.12 -13.57 -9.28
C GLU A 43 -12.97 -13.32 -10.28
N LEU A 44 -12.99 -12.18 -10.98
CA LEU A 44 -11.90 -11.84 -11.90
C LEU A 44 -10.65 -11.44 -11.12
N ALA A 45 -9.53 -12.13 -11.38
CA ALA A 45 -8.25 -11.83 -10.77
C ALA A 45 -7.69 -10.48 -11.27
N ARG A 46 -7.18 -9.68 -10.34
CA ARG A 46 -6.56 -8.38 -10.59
C ARG A 46 -5.43 -8.11 -9.62
N SER A 47 -4.46 -7.35 -10.08
CA SER A 47 -3.29 -6.97 -9.30
C SER A 47 -3.29 -5.47 -9.02
N SER A 48 -2.82 -5.07 -7.85
CA SER A 48 -2.54 -3.67 -7.51
C SER A 48 -1.34 -3.59 -6.57
N THR A 49 -0.97 -2.38 -6.16
CA THR A 49 0.16 -2.15 -5.26
C THR A 49 -0.33 -1.69 -3.89
N GLY A 50 0.43 -2.01 -2.85
CA GLY A 50 0.35 -1.34 -1.56
C GLY A 50 1.73 -1.14 -0.94
N TRP A 51 1.77 -0.73 0.32
CA TRP A 51 3.00 -0.73 1.11
C TRP A 51 2.77 -1.05 2.58
N ILE A 52 3.79 -1.59 3.24
CA ILE A 52 3.80 -1.86 4.67
C ILE A 52 3.95 -0.55 5.43
N ALA A 53 2.88 -0.10 6.09
CA ALA A 53 2.92 1.09 6.94
C ALA A 53 3.11 0.74 8.42
N ARG A 54 2.76 -0.47 8.87
CA ARG A 54 3.05 -0.93 10.25
C ARG A 54 3.53 -2.38 10.25
N ALA A 55 4.59 -2.66 10.99
CA ALA A 55 4.91 -4.00 11.50
C ALA A 55 4.74 -4.03 13.04
N ARG A 56 3.59 -4.51 13.53
CA ARG A 56 3.26 -4.54 14.98
C ARG A 56 3.84 -5.78 15.65
N ARG A 57 3.99 -5.71 17.00
CA ARG A 57 4.60 -6.75 17.87
C ARG A 57 4.22 -8.19 17.46
N LYS A 58 5.23 -9.06 17.48
CA LYS A 58 5.10 -10.51 17.52
C LYS A 58 4.35 -10.92 18.76
N PHE A 59 3.38 -11.81 18.61
CA PHE A 59 2.72 -12.45 19.73
C PHE A 59 3.34 -13.84 19.86
N GLU A 60 4.07 -14.07 20.95
CA GLU A 60 4.86 -15.30 21.13
C GLU A 60 4.01 -16.48 21.61
N SER A 61 2.92 -16.25 22.33
CA SER A 61 1.86 -17.22 22.66
C SER A 61 0.73 -16.54 23.45
N GLY A 62 -0.39 -17.23 23.68
CA GLY A 62 -1.46 -16.79 24.59
C GLY A 62 -2.54 -15.85 24.01
N LYS A 63 -2.38 -15.38 22.77
CA LYS A 63 -3.44 -14.64 22.06
C LYS A 63 -3.98 -15.44 20.89
N GLU A 64 -5.29 -15.36 20.68
CA GLU A 64 -5.93 -15.94 19.50
C GLU A 64 -5.54 -15.18 18.23
N CYS A 65 -5.16 -15.93 17.20
CA CYS A 65 -4.90 -15.39 15.88
C CYS A 65 -6.22 -14.90 15.26
N PRO A 66 -6.26 -13.67 14.72
CA PRO A 66 -7.48 -13.11 14.14
C PRO A 66 -7.73 -13.56 12.69
N CYS A 67 -6.87 -14.41 12.11
CA CYS A 67 -7.03 -14.80 10.71
C CYS A 67 -8.26 -15.71 10.53
N PRO A 68 -8.94 -15.64 9.37
CA PRO A 68 -10.15 -16.43 9.12
C PRO A 68 -9.94 -17.94 9.30
N GLU A 69 -8.77 -18.45 8.87
CA GLU A 69 -8.42 -19.87 8.99
C GLU A 69 -8.34 -20.30 10.45
N CYS A 70 -7.62 -19.56 11.29
CA CYS A 70 -7.52 -19.87 12.71
C CYS A 70 -8.87 -19.72 13.41
N PHE A 71 -9.69 -18.73 13.05
CA PHE A 71 -10.98 -18.51 13.67
C PHE A 71 -11.96 -19.68 13.48
N GLN A 72 -11.77 -20.51 12.45
CA GLN A 72 -12.57 -21.72 12.21
C GLN A 72 -12.11 -22.92 13.06
N LEU A 73 -10.91 -22.89 13.63
CA LEU A 73 -10.36 -23.98 14.44
C LEU A 73 -10.89 -23.93 15.89
N PRO A 74 -10.78 -25.03 16.67
CA PRO A 74 -11.01 -25.00 18.12
C PRO A 74 -10.08 -24.03 18.85
N SER A 75 -10.51 -23.47 19.99
CA SER A 75 -9.81 -22.40 20.72
C SER A 75 -8.32 -22.68 20.99
N HIS A 76 -7.95 -23.91 21.35
CA HIS A 76 -6.55 -24.29 21.61
C HIS A 76 -5.65 -24.21 20.36
N HIS A 77 -6.21 -24.36 19.15
CA HIS A 77 -5.47 -24.18 17.89
C HIS A 77 -5.43 -22.72 17.42
N ARG A 78 -6.24 -21.84 18.00
CA ARG A 78 -6.22 -20.39 17.70
C ARG A 78 -5.04 -19.68 18.33
N VAL A 79 -4.49 -20.25 19.40
CA VAL A 79 -3.41 -19.67 20.18
C VAL A 79 -2.07 -20.18 19.68
N ARG A 80 -1.50 -19.49 18.69
CA ARG A 80 -0.17 -19.79 18.14
C ARG A 80 0.60 -18.51 17.83
N PRO A 81 1.93 -18.55 17.64
CA PRO A 81 2.70 -17.37 17.30
C PRO A 81 2.24 -16.75 15.97
N PHE A 82 2.11 -15.43 15.93
CA PHE A 82 1.81 -14.70 14.69
C PHE A 82 2.34 -13.26 14.73
N GLY A 83 2.56 -12.70 13.55
CA GLY A 83 2.95 -11.31 13.31
C GLY A 83 1.83 -10.50 12.68
N LYS A 84 1.59 -9.26 13.12
CA LYS A 84 0.59 -8.36 12.52
C LYS A 84 1.25 -7.28 11.68
N VAL A 85 0.72 -7.09 10.48
CA VAL A 85 1.18 -6.07 9.52
C VAL A 85 -0.01 -5.22 9.08
N ILE A 86 0.18 -3.92 8.93
CA ILE A 86 -0.80 -3.03 8.28
C ILE A 86 -0.22 -2.61 6.95
N VAL A 87 -0.97 -2.85 5.88
CA VAL A 87 -0.64 -2.44 4.52
C VAL A 87 -1.59 -1.34 4.11
N TRP A 88 -1.09 -0.31 3.46
CA TRP A 88 -1.88 0.75 2.84
C TRP A 88 -1.91 0.58 1.33
N THR A 89 -3.00 1.00 0.72
CA THR A 89 -3.26 0.96 -0.72
C THR A 89 -4.36 1.98 -1.04
N ALA A 90 -4.79 2.01 -2.31
CA ALA A 90 -5.93 2.80 -2.73
C ALA A 90 -7.25 2.08 -2.44
N THR A 91 -8.32 2.81 -2.12
CA THR A 91 -9.64 2.22 -1.84
C THR A 91 -10.22 1.54 -3.07
N HIS A 92 -10.03 2.12 -4.26
CA HIS A 92 -10.47 1.45 -5.49
C HIS A 92 -9.68 0.16 -5.79
N SER A 93 -8.46 0.01 -5.25
CA SER A 93 -7.69 -1.24 -5.29
C SER A 93 -8.27 -2.30 -4.36
N ILE A 94 -8.66 -1.95 -3.13
CA ILE A 94 -9.34 -2.85 -2.18
C ILE A 94 -10.46 -2.08 -1.47
N TYR A 95 -11.70 -2.34 -1.87
CA TYR A 95 -12.83 -1.50 -1.47
C TYR A 95 -13.33 -1.78 -0.05
N ASP A 96 -13.47 -3.05 0.30
CA ASP A 96 -14.05 -3.46 1.59
C ASP A 96 -13.45 -4.77 2.12
N LEU A 97 -14.03 -5.24 3.22
CA LEU A 97 -13.60 -6.47 3.87
C LEU A 97 -13.74 -7.70 2.96
N SER A 98 -14.77 -7.77 2.11
CA SER A 98 -15.00 -8.92 1.24
C SER A 98 -13.88 -9.09 0.21
N GLU A 99 -13.42 -7.98 -0.37
CA GLU A 99 -12.26 -7.97 -1.27
C GLU A 99 -10.96 -8.26 -0.52
N ALA A 100 -10.77 -7.63 0.65
CA ALA A 100 -9.57 -7.85 1.46
C ALA A 100 -9.41 -9.33 1.82
N LEU A 101 -10.47 -10.01 2.27
CA LEU A 101 -10.43 -11.44 2.63
C LEU A 101 -10.16 -12.37 1.45
N LYS A 102 -10.37 -11.89 0.22
CA LYS A 102 -10.11 -12.62 -1.04
C LYS A 102 -8.81 -12.16 -1.71
N THR A 103 -8.01 -11.36 -1.02
CA THR A 103 -6.74 -10.84 -1.50
C THR A 103 -5.57 -11.59 -0.87
N LYS A 104 -4.51 -11.79 -1.64
CA LYS A 104 -3.18 -12.16 -1.12
C LYS A 104 -2.26 -10.95 -1.19
N VAL A 105 -1.38 -10.82 -0.20
CA VAL A 105 -0.41 -9.71 -0.13
C VAL A 105 0.99 -10.27 -0.27
N GLY A 106 1.54 -10.19 -1.48
CA GLY A 106 2.90 -10.64 -1.80
C GLY A 106 3.93 -9.61 -1.32
N VAL A 107 4.96 -10.08 -0.61
CA VAL A 107 6.08 -9.25 -0.15
C VAL A 107 7.38 -9.70 -0.81
N PHE A 108 8.34 -8.77 -0.91
CA PHE A 108 9.68 -9.02 -1.46
C PHE A 108 9.71 -9.55 -2.90
N TYR A 109 8.73 -9.16 -3.73
CA TYR A 109 8.68 -9.59 -5.12
C TYR A 109 9.49 -8.67 -6.04
N HIS A 110 10.71 -9.08 -6.40
CA HIS A 110 11.58 -8.31 -7.28
C HIS A 110 11.76 -9.01 -8.64
N GLU A 111 12.06 -8.25 -9.70
CA GLU A 111 12.16 -8.81 -11.06
C GLU A 111 13.31 -9.82 -11.18
N GLU A 112 14.40 -9.64 -10.44
CA GLU A 112 15.56 -10.56 -10.43
C GLU A 112 15.16 -11.98 -9.98
N ASP A 113 14.09 -12.10 -9.19
CA ASP A 113 13.56 -13.39 -8.68
C ASP A 113 12.83 -14.21 -9.75
N SER A 114 12.61 -13.65 -10.95
CA SER A 114 11.86 -14.32 -12.04
C SER A 114 12.72 -15.17 -12.99
N SER A 115 14.06 -15.11 -12.85
CA SER A 115 14.99 -15.73 -13.80
C SER A 115 15.26 -17.22 -13.56
N GLU A 116 14.89 -17.78 -12.40
CA GLU A 116 15.14 -19.19 -12.02
C GLU A 116 13.86 -20.01 -11.74
N GLY A 117 12.73 -19.68 -12.38
CA GLY A 117 11.56 -20.57 -12.47
C GLY A 117 10.70 -20.72 -11.22
N ASP A 118 11.20 -20.41 -10.03
CA ASP A 118 10.43 -20.35 -8.79
C ASP A 118 10.35 -18.91 -8.28
N LEU A 119 9.24 -18.23 -8.59
CA LEU A 119 8.89 -16.97 -7.97
C LEU A 119 8.63 -17.18 -6.48
N ASN A 120 9.65 -16.97 -5.65
CA ASN A 120 9.54 -17.12 -4.20
C ASN A 120 8.87 -15.88 -3.58
N ILE A 121 7.57 -15.74 -3.83
CA ILE A 121 6.75 -14.68 -3.23
C ILE A 121 6.23 -15.18 -1.89
N ASP A 122 6.66 -14.53 -0.82
CA ASP A 122 6.08 -14.69 0.50
C ASP A 122 4.74 -13.95 0.59
N TYR A 123 3.73 -14.55 1.22
CA TYR A 123 2.40 -13.95 1.33
C TYR A 123 1.97 -13.67 2.76
N LEU A 124 1.34 -12.51 2.95
CA LEU A 124 0.56 -12.18 4.13
C LEU A 124 -0.93 -12.45 3.87
N GLN A 125 -1.64 -12.86 4.92
CA GLN A 125 -3.08 -13.09 4.87
C GLN A 125 -3.83 -11.87 5.43
N PRO A 126 -4.66 -11.18 4.63
CA PRO A 126 -5.57 -10.18 5.16
C PRO A 126 -6.63 -10.80 6.07
N TYR A 127 -7.04 -10.06 7.11
CA TYR A 127 -8.09 -10.49 8.03
C TYR A 127 -9.06 -9.36 8.43
N GLY A 128 -8.83 -8.13 7.97
CA GLY A 128 -9.67 -7.00 8.35
C GLY A 128 -9.30 -5.68 7.68
N ILE A 129 -10.19 -4.70 7.78
CA ILE A 129 -9.89 -3.30 7.43
C ILE A 129 -9.39 -2.58 8.69
N PHE A 130 -8.32 -1.80 8.56
CA PHE A 130 -7.78 -0.94 9.60
C PHE A 130 -8.48 0.42 9.61
N ALA A 131 -8.53 1.06 8.46
CA ALA A 131 -9.19 2.34 8.21
C ALA A 131 -9.39 2.48 6.69
N LYS A 132 -10.35 3.27 6.24
CA LYS A 132 -10.52 3.62 4.84
C LYS A 132 -11.15 5.01 4.71
N ASP A 133 -10.92 5.63 3.58
CA ASP A 133 -11.59 6.85 3.12
C ASP A 133 -11.94 6.67 1.64
N ASP A 134 -13.24 6.68 1.35
CA ASP A 134 -13.74 6.47 -0.01
C ASP A 134 -13.55 7.73 -0.87
N ILE A 135 -13.58 8.92 -0.26
CA ILE A 135 -13.37 10.21 -0.93
C ILE A 135 -11.87 10.41 -1.18
N GLY A 136 -11.05 10.16 -0.15
CA GLY A 136 -9.60 10.28 -0.24
C GLY A 136 -8.91 9.13 -0.95
N ASP A 137 -9.65 8.11 -1.40
CA ASP A 137 -9.16 6.92 -2.10
C ASP A 137 -7.97 6.21 -1.43
N TRP A 138 -8.02 6.06 -0.10
CA TRP A 138 -7.01 5.28 0.62
C TRP A 138 -7.64 4.25 1.56
N CYS A 139 -7.00 3.09 1.65
CA CYS A 139 -7.44 2.00 2.50
C CYS A 139 -6.25 1.32 3.19
N GLY A 140 -6.40 1.06 4.49
CA GLY A 140 -5.48 0.27 5.29
C GLY A 140 -6.04 -1.12 5.54
N ILE A 141 -5.34 -2.17 5.13
CA ILE A 141 -5.68 -3.57 5.38
C ILE A 141 -4.86 -4.15 6.53
N LYS A 142 -5.51 -4.93 7.39
CA LYS A 142 -4.88 -5.70 8.47
C LYS A 142 -4.48 -7.06 7.94
N CYS A 143 -3.20 -7.36 8.02
CA CYS A 143 -2.63 -8.63 7.57
C CYS A 143 -1.94 -9.37 8.72
N VAL A 144 -1.82 -10.68 8.56
CA VAL A 144 -1.15 -11.57 9.51
C VAL A 144 -0.30 -12.59 8.77
N THR A 145 0.80 -13.00 9.42
CA THR A 145 1.58 -14.17 9.04
C THR A 145 1.87 -15.02 10.26
N HIS A 146 1.93 -16.33 10.04
CA HIS A 146 2.38 -17.31 11.03
C HIS A 146 3.85 -17.69 10.84
N ASP A 147 4.43 -17.33 9.70
CA ASP A 147 5.86 -17.41 9.51
C ASP A 147 6.53 -16.27 10.27
N ILE A 148 7.15 -16.66 11.38
CA ILE A 148 7.82 -15.74 12.28
C ILE A 148 9.11 -15.19 11.68
N ASN A 149 9.82 -15.98 10.88
CA ASN A 149 11.03 -15.52 10.19
C ASN A 149 10.66 -14.47 9.15
N LEU A 150 9.56 -14.69 8.42
CA LEU A 150 9.00 -13.70 7.51
C LEU A 150 8.63 -12.41 8.24
N TRP A 151 7.99 -12.50 9.41
CA TRP A 151 7.66 -11.32 10.21
C TRP A 151 8.90 -10.57 10.70
N ASP A 152 9.92 -11.29 11.17
CA ASP A 152 11.18 -10.70 11.63
C ASP A 152 11.88 -9.96 10.45
N LYS A 153 11.91 -10.56 9.25
CA LYS A 153 12.40 -9.94 8.01
C LYS A 153 11.61 -8.68 7.65
N ILE A 154 10.28 -8.73 7.64
CA ILE A 154 9.41 -7.57 7.39
C ILE A 154 9.69 -6.45 8.38
N ARG A 155 9.83 -6.77 9.66
CA ARG A 155 10.09 -5.78 10.71
C ARG A 155 11.44 -5.10 10.49
N GLU A 156 12.49 -5.86 10.21
CA GLU A 156 13.83 -5.33 9.94
C GLU A 156 13.81 -4.36 8.75
N LYS A 157 13.21 -4.78 7.63
CA LYS A 157 13.07 -3.98 6.41
C LYS A 157 12.27 -2.70 6.67
N PHE A 158 11.14 -2.80 7.38
CA PHE A 158 10.33 -1.65 7.76
C PHE A 158 11.09 -0.67 8.69
N LEU A 159 11.88 -1.15 9.64
CA LEU A 159 12.69 -0.30 10.51
C LEU A 159 13.80 0.41 9.72
N THR A 160 14.45 -0.31 8.80
CA THR A 160 15.46 0.24 7.90
C THR A 160 14.87 1.33 7.02
N PHE A 161 13.72 1.08 6.39
CA PHE A 161 12.96 2.06 5.63
C PHE A 161 12.67 3.32 6.45
N ASN A 162 12.12 3.19 7.65
CA ASN A 162 11.82 4.35 8.50
C ASN A 162 13.07 5.15 8.88
N LYS A 163 14.19 4.48 9.15
CA LYS A 163 15.47 5.14 9.44
C LYS A 163 15.95 5.94 8.22
N LYS A 164 15.98 5.32 7.04
CA LYS A 164 16.42 5.96 5.79
C LYS A 164 15.50 7.11 5.39
N MET A 165 14.19 6.96 5.57
CA MET A 165 13.21 8.01 5.33
C MET A 165 13.53 9.23 6.20
N LYS A 166 13.74 9.07 7.51
CA LYS A 166 14.11 10.16 8.41
C LYS A 166 15.42 10.85 8.03
N GLU A 167 16.43 10.08 7.62
CA GLU A 167 17.72 10.61 7.16
C GLU A 167 17.57 11.46 5.88
N VAL A 168 16.80 10.97 4.91
CA VAL A 168 16.53 11.69 3.66
C VAL A 168 15.68 12.93 3.92
N ASP A 169 14.61 12.82 4.70
CA ASP A 169 13.77 13.97 5.05
C ASP A 169 14.58 15.06 5.77
N ALA A 170 15.38 14.71 6.79
CA ALA A 170 16.24 15.66 7.48
C ALA A 170 17.25 16.37 6.55
N LYS A 171 17.76 15.66 5.54
CA LYS A 171 18.73 16.20 4.59
C LYS A 171 18.09 17.12 3.54
N PHE A 172 16.87 16.81 3.09
CA PHE A 172 16.26 17.46 1.94
C PHE A 172 15.04 18.33 2.28
N ARG A 173 14.61 18.40 3.54
CA ARG A 173 13.43 19.21 3.96
C ARG A 173 13.53 20.69 3.57
N ALA A 174 14.73 21.26 3.61
CA ALA A 174 14.96 22.66 3.24
C ALA A 174 15.31 22.86 1.76
N VAL A 175 15.33 21.78 0.97
CA VAL A 175 15.62 21.85 -0.46
C VAL A 175 14.29 21.95 -1.21
N GLU A 176 14.12 23.02 -1.97
CA GLU A 176 13.03 23.11 -2.94
C GLU A 176 13.39 22.23 -4.14
N ASP A 177 12.91 20.99 -4.10
CA ASP A 177 12.98 20.02 -5.19
C ASP A 177 11.57 19.49 -5.45
N ASN A 178 11.32 19.08 -6.68
CA ASN A 178 10.08 18.44 -7.08
C ASN A 178 10.21 16.96 -7.44
N LEU A 179 11.31 16.31 -7.10
CA LEU A 179 11.49 14.88 -7.30
C LEU A 179 10.35 14.06 -6.68
N ALA A 180 9.70 13.27 -7.53
CA ALA A 180 8.70 12.28 -7.18
C ALA A 180 9.22 10.89 -7.55
N ILE A 181 9.07 9.94 -6.63
CA ILE A 181 9.48 8.55 -6.81
C ILE A 181 8.30 7.65 -6.45
N ILE A 182 7.99 6.70 -7.33
CA ILE A 182 6.93 5.73 -7.14
C ILE A 182 7.52 4.35 -7.32
N VAL A 183 7.28 3.46 -6.35
CA VAL A 183 7.66 2.04 -6.46
C VAL A 183 6.39 1.22 -6.49
N SER A 184 6.20 0.42 -7.54
CA SER A 184 4.94 -0.30 -7.77
C SER A 184 5.10 -1.68 -8.38
N HIS A 185 4.03 -2.46 -8.35
CA HIS A 185 3.90 -3.75 -9.05
C HIS A 185 2.91 -3.60 -10.23
N PRO A 186 3.28 -2.87 -11.29
CA PRO A 186 2.37 -2.63 -12.40
C PRO A 186 1.96 -3.96 -13.03
N HIS A 187 0.65 -4.19 -13.12
CA HIS A 187 0.08 -5.41 -13.68
C HIS A 187 0.56 -6.70 -13.00
N GLY A 188 0.95 -6.62 -11.73
CA GLY A 188 1.38 -7.78 -10.97
C GLY A 188 2.78 -8.27 -11.31
N GLN A 189 3.61 -7.42 -11.91
CA GLN A 189 5.02 -7.71 -12.16
C GLN A 189 5.89 -7.43 -10.93
N GLY A 190 7.16 -7.87 -10.99
CA GLY A 190 8.16 -7.52 -9.99
C GLY A 190 8.29 -6.00 -9.81
N ALA A 191 8.71 -5.56 -8.63
CA ALA A 191 8.73 -4.15 -8.26
C ALA A 191 9.46 -3.28 -9.31
N ARG A 192 8.80 -2.21 -9.77
CA ARG A 192 9.31 -1.21 -10.70
C ARG A 192 9.48 0.12 -9.99
N VAL A 193 10.52 0.87 -10.37
CA VAL A 193 10.77 2.22 -9.87
C VAL A 193 10.50 3.20 -11.01
N SER A 194 9.56 4.10 -10.80
CA SER A 194 9.32 5.26 -11.65
C SER A 194 9.84 6.52 -10.96
N VAL A 195 10.51 7.37 -11.72
CA VAL A 195 11.08 8.64 -11.24
C VAL A 195 10.58 9.76 -12.14
N GLY A 196 10.10 10.83 -11.54
CA GLY A 196 9.61 12.01 -12.24
C GLY A 196 9.59 13.21 -11.32
N ARG A 197 8.66 14.12 -11.59
CA ARG A 197 8.47 15.37 -10.88
C ARG A 197 7.02 15.56 -10.48
N TRP A 198 6.79 16.10 -9.29
CA TRP A 198 5.48 16.64 -8.94
C TRP A 198 5.33 18.05 -9.50
N ASN A 199 4.11 18.35 -9.95
CA ASN A 199 3.77 19.55 -10.71
C ASN A 199 2.89 20.50 -9.89
N TYR A 200 1.93 19.93 -9.15
CA TYR A 200 1.05 20.68 -8.28
C TYR A 200 0.75 19.90 -7.01
N ARG A 201 0.28 20.65 -6.01
CA ARG A 201 -0.20 20.15 -4.74
C ARG A 201 -1.53 20.82 -4.44
N ASP A 202 -2.56 20.01 -4.24
CA ASP A 202 -3.89 20.48 -3.85
C ASP A 202 -4.03 20.29 -2.34
N ASP A 203 -4.14 21.39 -1.60
CA ASP A 203 -4.44 21.36 -0.17
C ASP A 203 -5.96 21.31 0.03
N MET A 204 -6.44 20.20 0.58
CA MET A 204 -7.88 19.90 0.70
C MET A 204 -8.43 20.39 2.03
N ASN A 205 -7.75 20.06 3.14
CA ASN A 205 -8.15 20.44 4.49
C ASN A 205 -6.92 20.84 5.30
N HIS A 206 -7.04 21.96 5.99
CA HIS A 206 -6.04 22.43 6.96
C HIS A 206 -6.54 22.17 8.37
N ASN A 207 -5.75 21.44 9.16
CA ASN A 207 -5.86 21.37 10.59
C ASN A 207 -4.59 21.98 11.19
N ASP A 208 -4.65 22.52 12.41
CA ASP A 208 -3.52 23.17 13.08
C ASP A 208 -2.27 22.26 13.15
N ASP A 209 -2.49 20.94 13.18
CA ASP A 209 -1.44 19.94 13.28
C ASP A 209 -1.00 19.33 11.94
N PHE A 210 -1.80 19.43 10.87
CA PHE A 210 -1.51 18.76 9.60
C PHE A 210 -2.35 19.25 8.41
N ILE A 211 -1.83 19.04 7.20
CA ILE A 211 -2.50 19.38 5.94
C ILE A 211 -2.84 18.10 5.18
N GLN A 212 -4.13 17.88 4.93
CA GLN A 212 -4.57 16.87 3.98
C GLN A 212 -4.39 17.42 2.57
N CYS A 213 -3.66 16.69 1.73
CA CYS A 213 -3.39 17.15 0.37
C CYS A 213 -3.29 15.98 -0.62
N ARG A 214 -3.19 16.36 -1.90
CA ARG A 214 -2.92 15.48 -3.04
C ARG A 214 -1.79 16.08 -3.88
N TYR A 215 -0.99 15.22 -4.50
CA TYR A 215 0.02 15.63 -5.47
C TYR A 215 -0.35 15.15 -6.88
N GLY A 216 -0.15 16.02 -7.86
CA GLY A 216 -0.10 15.65 -9.27
C GLY A 216 1.35 15.63 -9.78
N TYR A 217 1.69 14.69 -10.65
CA TYR A 217 3.05 14.45 -11.11
C TYR A 217 3.12 13.91 -12.55
N ASP A 218 4.27 14.08 -13.19
CA ASP A 218 4.58 13.53 -14.52
C ASP A 218 5.29 12.16 -14.47
N THR A 219 5.41 11.59 -13.26
CA THR A 219 6.04 10.28 -13.06
C THR A 219 5.29 9.20 -13.84
N PRO A 220 5.96 8.37 -14.67
CA PRO A 220 5.28 7.40 -15.51
C PRO A 220 4.62 6.31 -14.67
N THR A 221 3.29 6.24 -14.73
CA THR A 221 2.48 5.22 -14.07
C THR A 221 1.35 4.73 -14.98
N CYS A 222 0.64 3.69 -14.55
CA CYS A 222 -0.53 3.14 -15.21
C CYS A 222 -1.53 2.66 -14.14
N PRO A 223 -2.77 2.30 -14.49
CA PRO A 223 -3.75 1.79 -13.52
C PRO A 223 -3.25 0.59 -12.68
N GLY A 224 -2.30 -0.20 -13.22
CA GLY A 224 -1.67 -1.29 -12.46
C GLY A 224 -0.78 -0.84 -11.31
N SER A 225 -0.36 0.43 -11.29
CA SER A 225 0.44 1.03 -10.22
C SER A 225 -0.42 1.58 -9.06
N SER A 226 -1.76 1.52 -9.15
CA SER A 226 -2.65 2.06 -8.12
C SER A 226 -2.36 1.49 -6.73
N GLY A 227 -2.39 2.37 -5.74
CA GLY A 227 -2.06 2.08 -4.34
C GLY A 227 -0.56 2.08 -4.03
N ALA A 228 0.31 2.30 -5.01
CA ALA A 228 1.74 2.45 -4.79
C ALA A 228 2.06 3.68 -3.92
N PRO A 229 3.09 3.63 -3.06
CA PRO A 229 3.50 4.80 -2.32
C PRO A 229 4.11 5.87 -3.24
N VAL A 230 3.58 7.10 -3.16
CA VAL A 230 4.17 8.28 -3.79
C VAL A 230 5.13 8.93 -2.79
N PHE A 231 6.42 8.91 -3.10
CA PHE A 231 7.46 9.55 -2.31
C PHE A 231 7.84 10.90 -2.91
N ILE A 232 7.57 11.99 -2.19
CA ILE A 232 7.97 13.35 -2.54
C ILE A 232 9.20 13.75 -1.73
N LEU A 233 10.28 14.13 -2.40
CA LEU A 233 11.54 14.44 -1.73
C LEU A 233 11.38 15.61 -0.73
N GLY A 234 11.86 15.41 0.51
CA GLY A 234 11.85 16.45 1.55
C GLY A 234 10.48 16.79 2.15
N ARG A 235 9.41 16.07 1.78
CA ARG A 235 8.03 16.36 2.20
C ARG A 235 7.39 15.23 3.01
N MET A 236 8.17 14.31 3.59
CA MET A 236 7.66 13.08 4.22
C MET A 236 7.81 13.08 5.74
N SER A 237 7.68 14.25 6.37
CA SER A 237 8.19 14.63 7.70
C SER A 237 7.79 13.74 8.90
N ARG A 238 6.81 12.82 8.78
CA ARG A 238 6.44 11.84 9.83
C ARG A 238 6.33 10.37 9.39
N GLY A 239 6.92 9.98 8.26
CA GLY A 239 6.92 8.59 7.77
C GLY A 239 5.87 8.34 6.69
N MET A 240 5.97 7.22 5.97
CA MET A 240 4.95 6.77 4.99
C MET A 240 3.63 6.29 5.64
N TYR A 241 3.42 6.65 6.89
CA TYR A 241 2.26 6.28 7.69
C TYR A 241 0.94 6.86 7.18
N LEU A 242 1.06 8.00 6.52
CA LEU A 242 -0.03 8.79 5.93
C LEU A 242 0.37 9.20 4.50
N ALA A 243 1.23 8.38 3.88
CA ALA A 243 1.69 8.62 2.53
C ALA A 243 0.53 8.60 1.56
N HIS A 244 0.77 9.28 0.45
CA HIS A 244 -0.10 9.45 -0.68
C HIS A 244 -0.07 8.18 -1.54
N PRO A 245 -1.08 7.27 -1.50
CA PRO A 245 -1.16 6.20 -2.49
C PRO A 245 -1.27 6.81 -3.89
N HIS A 246 -0.71 6.20 -4.91
CA HIS A 246 -1.01 6.58 -6.28
C HIS A 246 -2.46 6.21 -6.61
N SER A 247 -3.20 7.13 -7.23
CA SER A 247 -4.57 6.94 -7.67
C SER A 247 -4.70 7.17 -9.18
N HIS A 248 -5.41 6.24 -9.83
CA HIS A 248 -5.89 6.36 -11.22
C HIS A 248 -7.43 6.39 -11.25
N VAL A 249 -8.03 6.98 -10.22
CA VAL A 249 -9.48 7.23 -10.21
C VAL A 249 -9.77 8.47 -11.03
N GLY A 250 -10.71 8.37 -11.99
CA GLY A 250 -11.15 9.49 -12.83
C GLY A 250 -10.62 9.44 -14.27
N GLU A 251 -10.95 10.48 -15.04
CA GLU A 251 -10.54 10.61 -16.44
C GLU A 251 -9.01 10.71 -16.57
N PRO A 252 -8.39 10.10 -17.60
CA PRO A 252 -6.96 10.21 -17.83
C PRO A 252 -6.54 11.67 -18.00
N THR A 253 -5.83 12.20 -17.02
CA THR A 253 -5.18 13.51 -17.17
C THR A 253 -3.78 13.33 -17.75
N GLN A 254 -3.13 14.42 -18.15
CA GLN A 254 -1.72 14.40 -18.53
C GLN A 254 -0.77 14.05 -17.35
N TYR A 255 -1.30 14.02 -16.12
CA TYR A 255 -0.56 13.77 -14.89
C TYR A 255 -1.11 12.55 -14.14
N GLY A 256 -0.22 11.84 -13.45
CA GLY A 256 -0.62 10.91 -12.40
C GLY A 256 -0.98 11.69 -11.14
N GLU A 257 -1.97 11.21 -10.40
CA GLU A 257 -2.37 11.80 -9.12
C GLU A 257 -2.16 10.84 -7.96
N SER A 258 -2.03 11.39 -6.76
CA SER A 258 -2.16 10.62 -5.54
C SER A 258 -3.57 10.66 -4.97
N ALA A 259 -3.94 9.62 -4.24
CA ALA A 259 -4.95 9.70 -3.21
C ALA A 259 -4.56 10.70 -2.10
N TYR A 260 -5.51 11.03 -1.24
CA TYR A 260 -5.28 11.97 -0.15
C TYR A 260 -4.27 11.39 0.84
N GLY A 261 -3.32 12.23 1.21
CA GLY A 261 -2.32 11.94 2.25
C GLY A 261 -2.20 13.13 3.18
N ILE A 262 -1.38 12.96 4.21
CA ILE A 262 -1.18 13.98 5.24
C ILE A 262 0.28 14.42 5.25
N ASN A 263 0.47 15.74 5.11
CA ASN A 263 1.76 16.40 5.33
C ASN A 263 1.75 17.21 6.62
N TYR A 264 2.90 17.29 7.28
CA TYR A 264 3.15 18.06 8.49
C TYR A 264 4.21 19.12 8.25
#